data_AF-A0AAN7TGN7-F1
#
_entry.id   AF-A0AAN7TGN7-F1
#
_cell.length_a   1.000
_cell.length_b   1.000
_cell.length_c   1.000
_cell.angle_alpha   90.00
_cell.angle_beta   90.00
_cell.angle_gamma   90.00
#
_symmetry.space_group_name_H-M   'P 1'
#
loop_
_entity.id
_entity.type
_entity.pdbx_description
1 polymer ?
#
loop_
_entity_poly.entity_id
_entity_poly.type
_entity_poly.pdbx_seq_one_letter_code
_entity_poly.pdbx_strand_id
1 'polypeptide(L)'
;MADPQLSFWQRHFTKPSNKDSEKTAATNHRRLSFFSRGFIIAAIAMLLILLGVVAAAVAVTLDCRPRTSGSSNISPIRAALDDNFPDPAIWYYDGTYYAFATNNAAGILKRPHNASSYEYGVSNVQMAISKDFKNWTLLGASEDPLPQIGAWVTPGLTKAPPRIPKSGVWAPEILQRKTDNKFVMYYSANRKNATAGPGHPPPHCIGAAVSKTDSPAGPYEPLENTLACHIDQGGAIDPAGFVDKDGTQYVLYKIDGNNIGHGGVCGNTKAPIMPTPLMLQKMATDGVTATGAPIQILDRIKGDGPLIEAPALVRSTEGIYFLFFSSGCTRAPSYNIKYATSKNISGPYIRAAHPLLQTGDYGLLAPGSVSVHEDGKGVYNMAFHARVIAPQGRIRALFTTQLAFKGRSVSLVSGEEKKAS
;
A
#
# COMPACT_ATOMS: atom_id res chain seq x y z
N MET A 1 50.18 11.43 -71.99
CA MET A 1 49.95 10.58 -70.80
C MET A 1 48.83 11.22 -70.02
N ALA A 2 47.74 10.50 -69.76
CA ALA A 2 46.62 11.02 -68.97
C ALA A 2 47.02 11.09 -67.48
N ASP A 3 46.77 12.23 -66.84
CA ASP A 3 47.03 12.47 -65.42
C ASP A 3 46.09 11.58 -64.58
N PRO A 4 46.58 10.71 -63.68
CA PRO A 4 45.72 9.79 -62.94
C PRO A 4 44.80 10.55 -61.97
N GLN A 5 43.51 10.60 -62.31
CA GLN A 5 42.51 11.22 -61.42
C GLN A 5 42.34 10.40 -60.13
N LEU A 6 42.56 11.05 -58.98
CA LEU A 6 42.30 10.47 -57.66
C LEU A 6 40.84 10.01 -57.52
N SER A 7 40.61 8.87 -56.88
CA SER A 7 39.26 8.43 -56.49
C SER A 7 38.64 9.34 -55.42
N PHE A 8 37.31 9.32 -55.28
CA PHE A 8 36.59 10.06 -54.23
C PHE A 8 37.18 9.81 -52.84
N TRP A 9 37.45 8.54 -52.52
CA TRP A 9 38.06 8.14 -51.25
C TRP A 9 39.44 8.77 -51.05
N GLN A 10 40.30 8.72 -52.06
CA GLN A 10 41.64 9.30 -51.99
C GLN A 10 41.60 10.83 -51.88
N ARG A 11 40.68 11.50 -52.57
CA ARG A 11 40.52 12.96 -52.50
C ARG A 11 40.11 13.42 -51.10
N HIS A 12 39.16 12.73 -50.48
CA HIS A 12 38.51 13.23 -49.27
C HIS A 12 39.06 12.65 -47.96
N PHE A 13 39.62 11.44 -47.97
CA PHE A 13 40.01 10.75 -46.73
C PHE A 13 41.53 10.55 -46.56
N THR A 14 42.34 10.95 -47.55
CA THR A 14 43.80 10.76 -47.53
C THR A 14 44.57 12.06 -47.79
N LYS A 15 45.78 12.18 -47.23
CA LYS A 15 46.72 13.29 -47.49
C LYS A 15 48.01 12.76 -48.14
N PRO A 16 48.69 13.58 -48.98
CA PRO A 16 50.01 13.24 -49.51
C PRO A 16 51.01 12.95 -48.38
N SER A 17 51.84 11.93 -48.57
CA SER A 17 52.89 11.57 -47.61
C SER A 17 54.14 12.44 -47.70
N ASN A 18 54.29 13.25 -48.76
CA ASN A 18 55.42 14.15 -48.96
C ASN A 18 54.94 15.52 -49.49
N LYS A 19 55.69 16.60 -49.22
CA LYS A 19 55.32 17.99 -49.57
C LYS A 19 55.66 18.39 -51.01
N ASP A 20 56.29 17.52 -51.79
CA ASP A 20 56.60 17.75 -53.20
C ASP A 20 55.32 17.91 -54.04
N SER A 21 55.21 19.03 -54.77
CA SER A 21 54.03 19.38 -55.55
C SER A 21 53.72 18.37 -56.66
N GLU A 22 54.72 17.85 -57.37
CA GLU A 22 54.53 16.86 -58.43
C GLU A 22 54.02 15.50 -57.91
N LYS A 23 54.38 15.11 -56.68
CA LYS A 23 53.97 13.83 -56.09
C LYS A 23 52.60 13.88 -55.41
N THR A 24 51.98 15.05 -55.29
CA THR A 24 50.66 15.21 -54.66
C THR A 24 49.51 14.64 -55.50
N ALA A 25 49.70 14.51 -56.82
CA ALA A 25 48.74 13.90 -57.75
C ALA A 25 48.83 12.37 -57.84
N ALA A 26 49.95 11.77 -57.40
CA ALA A 26 50.18 10.33 -57.51
C ALA A 26 49.38 9.54 -56.45
N THR A 27 48.61 8.53 -56.91
CA THR A 27 47.79 7.65 -56.05
C THR A 27 48.59 6.87 -55.02
N ASN A 28 49.86 6.56 -55.31
CA ASN A 28 50.71 5.67 -54.52
C ASN A 28 51.41 6.35 -53.33
N HIS A 29 51.23 7.67 -53.17
CA HIS A 29 51.90 8.48 -52.14
C HIS A 29 50.91 9.25 -51.26
N ARG A 30 49.76 8.65 -50.94
CA ARG A 30 48.77 9.22 -50.02
C ARG A 30 48.45 8.25 -48.90
N ARG A 31 48.32 8.76 -47.67
CA ARG A 31 47.98 7.99 -46.47
C ARG A 31 46.67 8.47 -45.88
N LEU A 32 45.93 7.55 -45.28
CA LEU A 32 44.70 7.86 -44.55
C LEU A 32 45.01 8.93 -43.49
N SER A 33 44.14 9.94 -43.38
CA SER A 33 44.32 11.00 -42.39
C SER A 33 43.00 11.29 -41.71
N PHE A 34 42.99 11.19 -40.38
CA PHE A 34 41.88 11.60 -39.53
C PHE A 34 41.63 13.12 -39.55
N PHE A 35 42.60 13.90 -40.06
CA PHE A 35 42.50 15.34 -40.28
C PHE A 35 42.19 15.70 -41.75
N SER A 36 41.71 14.75 -42.54
CA SER A 36 41.23 14.98 -43.90
C SER A 36 39.82 15.56 -43.88
N ARG A 37 39.44 16.27 -44.95
CA ARG A 37 38.12 16.92 -45.05
C ARG A 37 36.97 15.91 -44.90
N GLY A 38 37.11 14.71 -45.48
CA GLY A 38 36.12 13.64 -45.39
C GLY A 38 35.94 13.10 -43.97
N PHE A 39 37.02 12.88 -43.23
CA PHE A 39 36.93 12.44 -41.83
C PHE A 39 36.33 13.51 -40.92
N ILE A 40 36.72 14.77 -41.12
CA ILE A 40 36.18 15.89 -40.33
C ILE A 40 34.68 16.06 -40.60
N ILE A 41 34.25 16.02 -41.86
CA ILE A 41 32.82 16.12 -42.21
C ILE A 41 32.03 14.94 -41.63
N ALA A 42 32.55 13.71 -41.72
CA ALA A 42 31.90 12.53 -41.15
C ALA A 42 31.79 12.60 -39.61
N ALA A 43 32.83 13.09 -38.93
CA ALA A 43 32.82 13.28 -37.48
C ALA A 43 31.80 14.36 -37.05
N ILE A 44 31.73 15.47 -37.78
CA ILE A 44 30.72 16.53 -37.53
C ILE A 44 29.31 15.98 -37.77
N ALA A 45 29.09 15.23 -38.84
CA ALA A 45 27.79 14.62 -39.12
C ALA A 45 27.37 13.63 -38.02
N MET A 46 28.28 12.78 -37.54
CA MET A 46 28.00 11.90 -36.40
C MET A 46 27.72 12.68 -35.11
N LEU A 47 28.44 13.77 -34.84
CA LEU A 47 28.18 14.61 -33.67
C LEU A 47 26.80 15.27 -33.75
N LEU A 48 26.39 15.76 -34.91
CA LEU A 48 25.06 16.35 -35.13
C LEU A 48 23.93 15.32 -34.98
N ILE A 49 24.14 14.09 -35.47
CA ILE A 49 23.19 12.99 -35.25
C ILE A 49 23.09 12.66 -33.75
N LEU A 50 24.22 12.58 -33.05
CA LEU A 50 24.25 12.31 -31.61
C LEU A 50 23.54 13.41 -30.82
N LEU A 51 23.78 14.69 -31.17
CA LEU A 51 23.08 15.84 -30.58
C LEU A 51 21.57 15.78 -30.86
N GLY A 52 21.16 15.38 -32.07
CA GLY A 52 19.74 15.17 -32.41
C GLY A 52 19.09 14.07 -31.58
N VAL A 53 19.78 12.94 -31.38
CA VAL A 53 19.29 11.83 -30.55
C VAL A 53 19.19 12.24 -29.07
N VAL A 54 20.18 12.97 -28.55
CA VAL A 54 20.14 13.50 -27.18
C VAL A 54 19.02 14.53 -27.03
N ALA A 55 18.86 15.45 -27.98
CA ALA A 55 17.78 16.43 -27.97
C ALA A 55 16.39 15.76 -28.03
N ALA A 56 16.24 14.70 -28.84
CA ALA A 56 15.01 13.92 -28.90
C ALA A 56 14.73 13.16 -27.59
N ALA A 57 15.76 12.57 -26.95
CA ALA A 57 15.63 11.92 -25.65
C ALA A 57 15.27 12.93 -24.53
N VAL A 58 15.87 14.13 -24.56
CA VAL A 58 15.52 15.23 -23.66
C VAL A 58 14.09 15.73 -23.92
N ALA A 59 13.67 15.82 -25.18
CA ALA A 59 12.29 16.19 -25.53
C ALA A 59 11.28 15.14 -25.04
N VAL A 60 11.53 13.84 -25.22
CA VAL A 60 10.66 12.76 -24.71
C VAL A 60 10.61 12.74 -23.18
N THR A 61 11.72 13.02 -22.50
CA THR A 61 11.72 13.14 -21.02
C THR A 61 11.02 14.40 -20.52
N LEU A 62 11.06 15.51 -21.27
CA LEU A 62 10.32 16.74 -20.96
C LEU A 62 8.83 16.64 -21.29
N ASP A 63 8.44 15.93 -22.35
CA ASP A 63 7.04 15.71 -22.75
C ASP A 63 6.36 14.62 -21.89
N CYS A 64 7.16 13.81 -21.18
CA CYS A 64 6.72 12.97 -20.06
C CYS A 64 6.54 13.75 -18.75
N ARG A 65 6.82 15.07 -18.70
CA ARG A 65 6.33 15.90 -17.58
C ARG A 65 4.84 16.16 -17.81
N PRO A 66 3.99 15.93 -16.81
CA PRO A 66 2.58 16.23 -16.95
C PRO A 66 2.40 17.70 -17.32
N ARG A 67 1.68 17.96 -18.42
CA ARG A 67 1.17 19.30 -18.74
C ARG A 67 0.37 19.79 -17.55
N THR A 68 0.92 20.72 -16.78
CA THR A 68 0.18 21.44 -15.74
C THR A 68 -0.79 22.40 -16.42
N SER A 69 -1.96 21.89 -16.81
CA SER A 69 -3.12 22.74 -17.07
C SER A 69 -3.48 23.46 -15.77
N GLY A 70 -3.53 24.79 -15.85
CA GLY A 70 -3.82 25.68 -14.72
C GLY A 70 -5.14 25.35 -14.02
N SER A 71 -4.99 24.75 -12.85
CA SER A 71 -5.85 24.76 -11.68
C SER A 71 -4.99 24.07 -10.62
N SER A 72 -4.41 24.81 -9.68
CA SER A 72 -3.72 24.23 -8.51
C SER A 72 -4.76 23.64 -7.55
N ASN A 73 -5.56 22.68 -8.02
CA ASN A 73 -6.29 21.79 -7.14
C ASN A 73 -5.26 20.90 -6.45
N ILE A 74 -4.79 21.34 -5.29
CA ILE A 74 -3.97 20.52 -4.39
C ILE A 74 -4.75 19.22 -4.17
N SER A 75 -4.15 18.09 -4.55
CA SER A 75 -4.74 16.77 -4.33
C SER A 75 -5.18 16.66 -2.85
N PRO A 76 -6.42 16.25 -2.56
CA PRO A 76 -6.87 16.02 -1.19
C PRO A 76 -6.12 14.83 -0.54
N ILE A 77 -5.39 14.05 -1.34
CA ILE A 77 -4.65 12.86 -0.93
C ILE A 77 -3.16 13.17 -0.91
N ARG A 78 -2.49 12.76 0.17
CA ARG A 78 -1.05 12.85 0.34
C ARG A 78 -0.44 11.46 0.34
N ALA A 79 0.64 11.28 -0.41
CA ALA A 79 1.57 10.16 -0.20
C ALA A 79 2.32 10.42 1.12
N ALA A 80 2.29 9.48 2.05
CA ALA A 80 2.79 9.65 3.40
C ALA A 80 4.04 8.81 3.69
N LEU A 81 4.06 7.54 3.26
CA LEU A 81 5.26 6.68 3.31
C LEU A 81 5.33 5.84 2.04
N ASP A 82 6.50 5.84 1.40
CA ASP A 82 6.79 5.05 0.19
C ASP A 82 7.41 3.68 0.50
N ASP A 83 7.28 3.22 1.75
CA ASP A 83 7.61 1.86 2.20
C ASP A 83 6.41 0.91 2.08
N ASN A 84 6.66 -0.39 2.10
CA ASN A 84 5.56 -1.37 2.15
C ASN A 84 4.89 -1.32 3.53
N PHE A 85 3.84 -0.51 3.64
CA PHE A 85 3.10 -0.20 4.86
C PHE A 85 1.61 -0.51 4.63
N PRO A 86 1.24 -1.79 4.62
CA PRO A 86 -0.11 -2.19 4.27
C PRO A 86 -1.05 -2.21 5.46
N ASP A 87 -2.33 -2.01 5.16
CA ASP A 87 -3.43 -2.14 6.10
C ASP A 87 -3.24 -1.22 7.33
N PRO A 88 -3.11 0.11 7.13
CA PRO A 88 -2.74 1.03 8.19
C PRO A 88 -3.90 1.26 9.17
N ALA A 89 -3.63 1.07 10.47
CA ALA A 89 -4.47 1.55 11.57
C ALA A 89 -3.88 2.81 12.18
N ILE A 90 -4.67 3.84 12.41
CA ILE A 90 -4.20 5.11 12.98
C ILE A 90 -4.79 5.41 14.35
N TRP A 91 -3.98 6.06 15.18
CA TRP A 91 -4.39 6.53 16.49
C TRP A 91 -3.75 7.88 16.81
N TYR A 92 -4.50 8.82 17.39
CA TYR A 92 -3.94 10.08 17.89
C TYR A 92 -3.82 10.04 19.42
N TYR A 93 -2.62 10.30 19.93
CA TYR A 93 -2.35 10.32 21.36
C TYR A 93 -1.24 11.35 21.67
N ASP A 94 -1.52 12.22 22.65
CA ASP A 94 -0.57 13.20 23.18
C ASP A 94 0.23 13.97 22.11
N GLY A 95 -0.48 14.64 21.19
CA GLY A 95 0.15 15.43 20.13
C GLY A 95 0.84 14.62 19.04
N THR A 96 0.65 13.30 19.01
CA THR A 96 1.30 12.39 18.06
C THR A 96 0.29 11.49 17.38
N TYR A 97 0.37 11.42 16.05
CA TYR A 97 -0.30 10.40 15.27
C TYR A 97 0.60 9.18 15.20
N TYR A 98 0.02 8.03 15.48
CA TYR A 98 0.61 6.72 15.31
C TYR A 98 -0.08 6.03 14.14
N ALA A 99 0.68 5.30 13.34
CA ALA A 99 0.16 4.37 12.35
C ALA A 99 0.79 3.00 12.59
N PHE A 100 -0.03 1.96 12.54
CA PHE A 100 0.35 0.56 12.70
C PHE A 100 0.02 -0.17 11.41
N ALA A 101 0.85 -1.11 10.99
CA ALA A 101 0.62 -1.82 9.73
C ALA A 101 1.01 -3.29 9.78
N THR A 102 0.42 -4.03 8.85
CA THR A 102 0.86 -5.37 8.46
C THR A 102 2.38 -5.40 8.26
N ASN A 103 2.99 -6.53 8.57
CA ASN A 103 4.41 -6.80 8.31
C ASN A 103 4.88 -6.34 6.90
N ASN A 104 6.04 -5.67 6.82
CA ASN A 104 6.60 -5.14 5.55
C ASN A 104 6.93 -6.22 4.52
N ALA A 105 7.01 -7.49 4.89
CA ALA A 105 7.22 -8.58 3.94
C ALA A 105 5.94 -8.95 3.17
N ALA A 106 4.76 -8.53 3.62
CA ALA A 106 3.48 -9.01 3.11
C ALA A 106 3.03 -8.30 1.82
N GLY A 107 2.54 -9.08 0.86
CA GLY A 107 1.78 -8.54 -0.28
C GLY A 107 2.59 -7.82 -1.38
N ILE A 108 3.92 -7.90 -1.35
CA ILE A 108 4.80 -7.35 -2.40
C ILE A 108 4.66 -8.20 -3.68
N LEU A 109 4.36 -7.55 -4.81
CA LEU A 109 4.32 -8.21 -6.12
C LEU A 109 5.57 -7.91 -6.94
N LYS A 110 5.98 -8.84 -7.80
CA LYS A 110 7.13 -8.67 -8.71
C LYS A 110 8.41 -8.22 -7.98
N ARG A 111 8.70 -8.81 -6.82
CA ARG A 111 9.93 -8.55 -6.06
C ARG A 111 11.16 -8.94 -6.90
N PRO A 112 12.19 -8.09 -7.03
CA PRO A 112 13.41 -8.43 -7.75
C PRO A 112 14.15 -9.62 -7.12
N HIS A 113 14.78 -10.46 -7.94
CA HIS A 113 15.54 -11.62 -7.48
C HIS A 113 16.79 -11.26 -6.66
N ASN A 114 17.36 -10.08 -6.93
CA ASN A 114 18.55 -9.54 -6.28
C ASN A 114 18.21 -8.51 -5.19
N ALA A 115 16.93 -8.38 -4.80
CA ALA A 115 16.58 -7.52 -3.68
C ALA A 115 17.35 -8.03 -2.46
N SER A 116 18.35 -7.25 -2.02
CA SER A 116 19.03 -7.45 -0.75
C SER A 116 17.97 -7.71 0.32
N SER A 117 18.27 -8.55 1.30
CA SER A 117 17.41 -8.70 2.47
C SER A 117 17.35 -7.36 3.19
N TYR A 118 16.51 -6.44 2.71
CA TYR A 118 15.81 -5.47 3.53
C TYR A 118 15.33 -6.23 4.76
N GLU A 119 15.26 -5.55 5.90
CA GLU A 119 14.76 -6.02 7.20
C GLU A 119 13.26 -6.38 7.13
N TYR A 120 12.92 -7.26 6.18
CA TYR A 120 11.60 -7.71 5.86
C TYR A 120 11.19 -8.79 6.83
N GLY A 121 10.11 -8.50 7.54
CA GLY A 121 9.56 -9.35 8.56
C GLY A 121 10.48 -9.51 9.75
N VAL A 122 11.20 -8.45 10.13
CA VAL A 122 11.81 -8.36 11.45
C VAL A 122 10.75 -8.00 12.49
N SER A 123 9.98 -6.93 12.25
CA SER A 123 8.84 -6.59 13.10
C SER A 123 7.62 -7.44 12.76
N ASN A 124 6.86 -7.85 13.78
CA ASN A 124 5.57 -8.50 13.58
C ASN A 124 4.53 -7.49 13.11
N VAL A 125 4.53 -6.31 13.71
CA VAL A 125 3.73 -5.15 13.33
C VAL A 125 4.69 -3.98 13.09
N GLN A 126 4.44 -3.20 12.04
CA GLN A 126 5.23 -2.00 11.80
C GLN A 126 4.58 -0.79 12.46
N MET A 127 5.37 0.21 12.83
CA MET A 127 4.87 1.45 13.40
C MET A 127 5.51 2.66 12.72
N ALA A 128 4.70 3.69 12.46
CA ALA A 128 5.15 5.00 12.02
C ALA A 128 4.50 6.09 12.85
N ILE A 129 5.15 7.26 12.94
CA ILE A 129 4.66 8.39 13.72
C ILE A 129 4.65 9.68 12.90
N SER A 130 3.76 10.61 13.27
CA SER A 130 3.69 11.95 12.70
C SER A 130 3.21 12.96 13.74
N LYS A 131 3.71 14.20 13.67
CA LYS A 131 3.23 15.31 14.51
C LYS A 131 2.15 16.16 13.82
N ASP A 132 2.01 16.04 12.50
CA ASP A 132 1.18 16.93 11.67
C ASP A 132 0.25 16.17 10.71
N PHE A 133 0.24 14.84 10.76
CA PHE A 133 -0.50 13.94 9.86
C PHE A 133 -0.12 14.08 8.36
N LYS A 134 1.03 14.70 8.10
CA LYS A 134 1.57 14.95 6.75
C LYS A 134 2.93 14.30 6.59
N ASN A 135 3.86 14.58 7.50
CA ASN A 135 5.22 14.06 7.50
C ASN A 135 5.28 12.88 8.46
N TRP A 136 5.61 11.71 7.92
CA TRP A 136 5.63 10.46 8.67
C TRP A 136 7.04 9.88 8.76
N THR A 137 7.37 9.33 9.92
CA THR A 137 8.62 8.63 10.17
C THR A 137 8.29 7.17 10.47
N LEU A 138 8.76 6.26 9.61
CA LEU A 138 8.72 4.82 9.88
C LEU A 138 9.76 4.49 10.97
N LEU A 139 9.35 3.71 11.98
CA LEU A 139 10.19 3.28 13.08
C LEU A 139 10.85 1.92 12.81
N GLY A 140 11.92 1.61 13.53
CA GLY A 140 12.70 0.40 13.37
C GLY A 140 12.11 -0.80 14.13
N ALA A 141 12.79 -1.94 14.02
CA ALA A 141 12.34 -3.17 14.66
C ALA A 141 12.46 -3.17 16.20
N SER A 142 13.31 -2.31 16.77
CA SER A 142 13.37 -2.09 18.22
C SER A 142 12.09 -1.47 18.78
N GLU A 143 11.28 -0.84 17.91
CA GLU A 143 9.99 -0.25 18.24
C GLU A 143 8.81 -1.11 17.73
N ASP A 144 9.01 -2.41 17.46
CA ASP A 144 7.91 -3.32 17.15
C ASP A 144 6.89 -3.31 18.29
N PRO A 145 5.65 -2.86 18.04
CA PRO A 145 4.63 -2.82 19.09
C PRO A 145 4.22 -4.24 19.50
N LEU A 146 4.35 -5.26 18.65
CA LEU A 146 4.01 -6.64 18.98
C LEU A 146 5.24 -7.56 18.85
N PRO A 147 6.28 -7.40 19.68
CA PRO A 147 7.52 -8.17 19.53
C PRO A 147 7.33 -9.66 19.82
N GLN A 148 6.28 -10.02 20.58
CA GLN A 148 5.86 -11.38 20.83
C GLN A 148 4.45 -11.61 20.25
N ILE A 149 4.26 -12.75 19.59
CA ILE A 149 2.98 -13.20 19.05
C ILE A 149 2.35 -14.24 19.98
N GLY A 150 1.02 -14.39 19.91
CA GLY A 150 0.33 -15.38 20.74
C GLY A 150 0.79 -16.82 20.43
N ALA A 151 0.80 -17.69 21.44
CA ALA A 151 1.27 -19.07 21.31
C ALA A 151 0.47 -19.91 20.28
N TRP A 152 -0.75 -19.48 19.96
CA TRP A 152 -1.63 -20.05 18.95
C TRP A 152 -1.20 -19.74 17.51
N VAL A 153 -0.29 -18.78 17.31
CA VAL A 153 0.17 -18.34 15.99
C VAL A 153 1.26 -19.29 15.46
N THR A 154 1.24 -19.57 14.16
CA THR A 154 2.35 -20.25 13.49
C THR A 154 3.57 -19.34 13.46
N PRO A 155 4.71 -19.71 14.09
CA PRO A 155 5.94 -18.92 13.97
C PRO A 155 6.42 -19.03 12.53
N GLY A 156 6.45 -17.93 11.76
CA GLY A 156 7.17 -17.97 10.48
C GLY A 156 8.67 -17.78 10.70
N LEU A 157 9.49 -18.12 9.70
CA LEU A 157 10.95 -18.01 9.77
C LEU A 157 11.50 -17.49 8.43
N THR A 158 12.54 -16.66 8.44
CA THR A 158 13.32 -16.36 7.24
C THR A 158 14.03 -17.63 6.79
N LYS A 159 14.22 -17.74 5.47
CA LYS A 159 14.87 -18.91 4.86
C LYS A 159 16.39 -18.92 5.09
N ALA A 160 17.01 -17.75 5.29
CA ALA A 160 18.45 -17.58 5.47
C ALA A 160 18.80 -17.35 6.97
N PRO A 161 19.94 -17.88 7.46
CA PRO A 161 20.42 -17.62 8.82
C PRO A 161 20.90 -16.16 9.04
N PRO A 162 20.71 -15.58 10.25
CA PRO A 162 19.88 -16.11 11.32
C PRO A 162 18.41 -16.15 10.88
N ARG A 163 17.70 -17.23 11.25
CA ARG A 163 16.28 -17.36 10.91
C ARG A 163 15.49 -16.36 11.77
N ILE A 164 15.11 -15.23 11.19
CA ILE A 164 14.28 -14.21 11.84
C ILE A 164 12.83 -14.65 11.72
N PRO A 165 12.00 -14.56 12.78
CA PRO A 165 10.61 -14.95 12.67
C PRO A 165 9.86 -14.11 11.63
N LYS A 166 9.49 -14.67 10.47
CA LYS A 166 8.60 -13.98 9.53
C LYS A 166 7.21 -13.98 10.13
N SER A 167 6.72 -12.86 10.63
CA SER A 167 5.35 -12.83 11.12
C SER A 167 4.37 -12.94 9.95
N GLY A 168 3.37 -13.81 10.10
CA GLY A 168 2.14 -13.80 9.32
C GLY A 168 1.09 -12.87 9.93
N VAL A 169 1.51 -11.79 10.59
CA VAL A 169 0.61 -10.87 11.29
C VAL A 169 0.11 -9.80 10.33
N TRP A 170 -1.21 -9.71 10.16
CA TRP A 170 -1.89 -8.84 9.22
C TRP A 170 -2.91 -7.93 9.92
N ALA A 171 -3.10 -6.75 9.32
CA ALA A 171 -4.12 -5.76 9.61
C ALA A 171 -4.29 -5.54 11.13
N PRO A 172 -3.25 -5.02 11.82
CA PRO A 172 -3.37 -4.69 13.22
C PRO A 172 -4.33 -3.50 13.38
N GLU A 173 -5.04 -3.46 14.50
CA GLU A 173 -5.94 -2.37 14.87
C GLU A 173 -5.74 -2.05 16.35
N ILE A 174 -5.88 -0.77 16.72
CA ILE A 174 -5.74 -0.30 18.11
C ILE A 174 -7.06 0.22 18.67
N LEU A 175 -7.38 -0.18 19.91
CA LEU A 175 -8.48 0.36 20.69
C LEU A 175 -8.00 0.71 22.10
N GLN A 176 -8.30 1.91 22.58
CA GLN A 176 -8.02 2.28 23.98
C GLN A 176 -9.16 1.82 24.91
N ARG A 177 -8.81 1.04 25.93
CA ARG A 177 -9.73 0.68 27.01
C ARG A 177 -9.91 1.86 27.95
N LYS A 178 -11.16 2.18 28.26
CA LYS A 178 -11.50 3.27 29.18
C LYS A 178 -11.42 2.86 30.65
N THR A 179 -11.36 1.57 30.95
CA THR A 179 -11.31 1.04 32.32
C THR A 179 -9.98 1.29 33.01
N ASP A 180 -8.87 1.28 32.25
CA ASP A 180 -7.51 1.38 32.78
C ASP A 180 -6.53 2.14 31.87
N ASN A 181 -7.03 2.80 30.82
CA ASN A 181 -6.26 3.54 29.82
C ASN A 181 -5.23 2.72 29.03
N LYS A 182 -5.22 1.39 29.17
CA LYS A 182 -4.39 0.51 28.33
C LYS A 182 -4.97 0.42 26.92
N PHE A 183 -4.13 0.00 25.99
CA PHE A 183 -4.50 -0.22 24.60
C PHE A 183 -4.63 -1.72 24.33
N VAL A 184 -5.58 -2.09 23.49
CA VAL A 184 -5.71 -3.43 22.92
C VAL A 184 -5.31 -3.33 21.45
N MET A 185 -4.38 -4.18 21.04
CA MET A 185 -4.09 -4.45 19.64
C MET A 185 -4.81 -5.71 19.22
N TYR A 186 -5.71 -5.60 18.26
CA TYR A 186 -6.25 -6.76 17.55
C TYR A 186 -5.41 -7.02 16.32
N TYR A 187 -5.22 -8.29 15.95
CA TYR A 187 -4.45 -8.66 14.77
C TYR A 187 -4.88 -10.00 14.22
N SER A 188 -4.63 -10.22 12.93
CA SER A 188 -4.88 -11.50 12.26
C SER A 188 -3.57 -12.27 12.11
N ALA A 189 -3.56 -13.57 12.37
CA ALA A 189 -2.39 -14.41 12.10
C ALA A 189 -2.76 -15.87 11.78
N ASN A 190 -1.88 -16.59 11.09
CA ASN A 190 -2.11 -18.01 10.80
C ASN A 190 -2.18 -18.84 12.09
N ARG A 191 -3.29 -19.56 12.28
CA ARG A 191 -3.42 -20.46 13.43
C ARG A 191 -2.54 -21.69 13.25
N LYS A 192 -1.75 -22.01 14.28
CA LYS A 192 -0.88 -23.19 14.32
C LYS A 192 -1.69 -24.47 14.17
N ASN A 193 -1.18 -25.38 13.34
CA ASN A 193 -1.79 -26.69 13.06
C ASN A 193 -3.24 -26.63 12.56
N ALA A 194 -3.66 -25.51 11.95
CA ALA A 194 -4.99 -25.37 11.37
C ALA A 194 -4.96 -25.61 9.85
N THR A 195 -5.96 -26.32 9.37
CA THR A 195 -6.27 -26.45 7.94
C THR A 195 -7.77 -26.26 7.76
N ALA A 196 -8.17 -25.53 6.71
CA ALA A 196 -9.57 -25.38 6.33
C ALA A 196 -10.02 -26.50 5.37
N GLY A 197 -9.10 -27.38 4.96
CA GLY A 197 -9.36 -28.50 4.06
C GLY A 197 -8.19 -28.76 3.09
N PRO A 198 -8.20 -29.88 2.37
CA PRO A 198 -7.16 -30.20 1.39
C PRO A 198 -7.03 -29.12 0.31
N GLY A 199 -5.80 -28.66 0.05
CA GLY A 199 -5.50 -27.70 -1.01
C GLY A 199 -5.75 -26.23 -0.66
N HIS A 200 -6.26 -25.92 0.54
CA HIS A 200 -6.44 -24.54 1.01
C HIS A 200 -5.26 -24.06 1.86
N PRO A 201 -4.96 -22.75 1.87
CA PRO A 201 -3.93 -22.19 2.73
C PRO A 201 -4.30 -22.33 4.21
N PRO A 202 -3.32 -22.32 5.13
CA PRO A 202 -3.62 -22.27 6.56
C PRO A 202 -4.48 -21.03 6.89
N PRO A 203 -5.62 -21.19 7.59
CA PRO A 203 -6.51 -20.09 7.88
C PRO A 203 -5.88 -19.11 8.87
N HIS A 204 -6.24 -17.84 8.72
CA HIS A 204 -5.96 -16.82 9.72
C HIS A 204 -7.08 -16.79 10.76
N CYS A 205 -6.70 -16.43 11.98
CA CYS A 205 -7.64 -16.13 13.05
C CYS A 205 -7.23 -14.81 13.71
N ILE A 206 -8.18 -14.20 14.40
CA ILE A 206 -7.98 -12.93 15.09
C ILE A 206 -7.59 -13.21 16.53
N GLY A 207 -6.55 -12.56 17.01
CA GLY A 207 -6.22 -12.49 18.43
C GLY A 207 -6.17 -11.05 18.92
N ALA A 208 -5.92 -10.91 20.22
CA ALA A 208 -5.74 -9.63 20.87
C ALA A 208 -4.44 -9.63 21.71
N ALA A 209 -3.88 -8.45 21.93
CA ALA A 209 -2.74 -8.20 22.79
C ALA A 209 -3.00 -6.91 23.58
N VAL A 210 -2.52 -6.82 24.82
CA VAL A 210 -2.74 -5.66 25.70
C VAL A 210 -1.43 -4.91 25.90
N SER A 211 -1.45 -3.59 25.82
CA SER A 211 -0.25 -2.77 26.03
C SER A 211 0.29 -2.93 27.46
N LYS A 212 1.62 -3.04 27.58
CA LYS A 212 2.29 -3.01 28.89
C LYS A 212 2.34 -1.59 29.46
N THR A 213 2.32 -0.59 28.58
CA THR A 213 2.41 0.84 28.91
C THR A 213 1.06 1.54 28.68
N ASP A 214 0.98 2.81 29.04
CA ASP A 214 -0.17 3.68 28.76
C ASP A 214 0.00 4.43 27.43
N SER A 215 0.85 3.90 26.54
CA SER A 215 1.10 4.46 25.21
C SER A 215 0.55 3.52 24.14
N PRO A 216 -0.07 4.05 23.07
CA PRO A 216 -0.49 3.21 21.93
C PRO A 216 0.70 2.54 21.23
N ALA A 217 1.94 3.02 21.45
CA ALA A 217 3.14 2.41 20.90
C ALA A 217 3.45 1.02 21.49
N GLY A 218 2.83 0.63 22.59
CA GLY A 218 3.10 -0.65 23.25
C GLY A 218 4.37 -0.63 24.11
N PRO A 219 5.15 -1.73 24.18
CA PRO A 219 4.88 -3.01 23.52
C PRO A 219 3.62 -3.69 24.07
N TYR A 220 3.05 -4.58 23.28
CA TYR A 220 1.84 -5.33 23.57
C TYR A 220 2.18 -6.77 23.98
N GLU A 221 1.43 -7.29 24.95
CA GLU A 221 1.49 -8.67 25.42
C GLU A 221 0.33 -9.47 24.82
N PRO A 222 0.59 -10.47 23.97
CA PRO A 222 -0.46 -11.23 23.30
C PRO A 222 -1.20 -12.15 24.26
N LEU A 223 -2.51 -12.31 24.04
CA LEU A 223 -3.30 -13.33 24.72
C LEU A 223 -3.04 -14.73 24.14
N GLU A 224 -3.28 -15.74 24.98
CA GLU A 224 -3.08 -17.15 24.63
C GLU A 224 -4.11 -17.69 23.63
N ASN A 225 -5.31 -17.09 23.60
CA ASN A 225 -6.44 -17.58 22.81
C ASN A 225 -6.83 -16.60 21.70
N THR A 226 -7.41 -17.16 20.64
CA THR A 226 -8.00 -16.37 19.54
C THR A 226 -9.33 -15.75 19.97
N LEU A 227 -9.60 -14.53 19.51
CA LEU A 227 -10.88 -13.85 19.64
C LEU A 227 -11.93 -14.35 18.64
N ALA A 228 -11.54 -14.57 17.38
CA ALA A 228 -12.43 -15.09 16.33
C ALA A 228 -11.67 -16.02 15.39
N CYS A 229 -12.21 -17.21 15.12
CA CYS A 229 -11.50 -18.26 14.39
C CYS A 229 -12.44 -19.25 13.67
N HIS A 230 -13.07 -18.77 12.60
CA HIS A 230 -14.08 -19.51 11.79
C HIS A 230 -13.41 -20.40 10.74
N ILE A 231 -12.64 -21.41 11.16
CA ILE A 231 -11.82 -22.26 10.27
C ILE A 231 -12.64 -22.91 9.16
N ASP A 232 -13.82 -23.42 9.49
CA ASP A 232 -14.77 -24.06 8.56
C ASP A 232 -15.30 -23.11 7.48
N GLN A 233 -15.17 -21.80 7.72
CA GLN A 233 -15.53 -20.74 6.78
C GLN A 233 -14.30 -20.01 6.21
N GLY A 234 -13.11 -20.58 6.35
CA GLY A 234 -11.85 -20.06 5.80
C GLY A 234 -10.99 -19.24 6.77
N GLY A 235 -11.50 -18.93 7.96
CA GLY A 235 -10.82 -18.13 8.99
C GLY A 235 -11.45 -16.76 9.21
N ALA A 236 -10.77 -15.93 9.98
CA ALA A 236 -11.16 -14.55 10.24
C ALA A 236 -9.95 -13.62 10.12
N ILE A 237 -10.15 -12.47 9.48
CA ILE A 237 -9.12 -11.43 9.29
C ILE A 237 -9.69 -10.02 9.47
N ASP A 238 -8.79 -9.05 9.43
CA ASP A 238 -9.05 -7.62 9.41
C ASP A 238 -9.93 -7.13 10.57
N PRO A 239 -9.48 -7.31 11.83
CA PRO A 239 -10.19 -6.76 12.97
C PRO A 239 -10.25 -5.23 12.91
N ALA A 240 -11.36 -4.66 13.33
CA ALA A 240 -11.51 -3.21 13.53
C ALA A 240 -12.25 -2.90 14.83
N GLY A 241 -11.70 -2.01 15.65
CA GLY A 241 -12.21 -1.69 16.97
C GLY A 241 -13.21 -0.55 16.88
N PHE A 242 -14.32 -0.63 17.62
CA PHE A 242 -15.28 0.45 17.69
C PHE A 242 -15.82 0.62 19.11
N VAL A 243 -15.89 1.86 19.58
CA VAL A 243 -16.57 2.21 20.82
C VAL A 243 -17.78 3.07 20.47
N ASP A 244 -18.97 2.59 20.82
CA ASP A 244 -20.20 3.31 20.56
C ASP A 244 -20.41 4.46 21.56
N LYS A 245 -21.37 5.33 21.29
CA LYS A 245 -21.67 6.52 22.10
C LYS A 245 -21.99 6.23 23.58
N ASP A 246 -22.46 5.02 23.88
CA ASP A 246 -22.82 4.57 25.23
C ASP A 246 -21.66 3.86 25.95
N GLY A 247 -20.47 3.80 25.32
CA GLY A 247 -19.29 3.12 25.84
C GLY A 247 -19.23 1.63 25.51
N THR A 248 -20.24 1.07 24.83
CA THR A 248 -20.21 -0.34 24.39
C THR A 248 -19.08 -0.55 23.38
N GLN A 249 -18.27 -1.58 23.63
CA GLN A 249 -17.17 -1.96 22.77
C GLN A 249 -17.59 -3.03 21.77
N TYR A 250 -17.10 -2.90 20.54
CA TYR A 250 -17.29 -3.84 19.47
C TYR A 250 -15.99 -4.11 18.73
N VAL A 251 -15.85 -5.31 18.21
CA VAL A 251 -14.84 -5.67 17.21
C VAL A 251 -15.56 -6.10 15.95
N LEU A 252 -15.29 -5.41 14.85
CA LEU A 252 -15.67 -5.84 13.52
C LEU A 252 -14.58 -6.75 12.95
N TYR A 253 -14.96 -7.65 12.05
CA TYR A 253 -13.99 -8.45 11.30
C TYR A 253 -14.60 -9.05 10.04
N LYS A 254 -13.76 -9.55 9.14
CA LYS A 254 -14.16 -10.35 7.98
C LYS A 254 -14.06 -11.84 8.29
N ILE A 255 -15.05 -12.63 7.87
CA ILE A 255 -14.86 -14.08 7.66
C ILE A 255 -14.17 -14.27 6.30
N ASP A 256 -13.00 -14.92 6.30
CA ASP A 256 -12.10 -15.01 5.14
C ASP A 256 -12.48 -16.14 4.18
N GLY A 257 -13.74 -16.18 3.73
CA GLY A 257 -14.26 -17.27 2.90
C GLY A 257 -13.53 -17.44 1.57
N ASN A 258 -12.86 -16.40 1.06
CA ASN A 258 -11.98 -16.53 -0.10
C ASN A 258 -10.78 -17.45 0.13
N ASN A 259 -10.38 -17.72 1.38
CA ASN A 259 -9.32 -18.66 1.71
C ASN A 259 -9.71 -20.12 1.38
N ILE A 260 -11.01 -20.42 1.40
CA ILE A 260 -11.60 -21.69 0.95
C ILE A 260 -12.31 -21.58 -0.41
N GLY A 261 -12.02 -20.53 -1.17
CA GLY A 261 -12.59 -20.34 -2.49
C GLY A 261 -12.04 -21.30 -3.54
N HIS A 262 -12.73 -21.39 -4.68
CA HIS A 262 -12.42 -22.35 -5.76
C HIS A 262 -11.39 -21.82 -6.76
N GLY A 263 -10.65 -20.77 -6.38
CA GLY A 263 -9.54 -20.19 -7.12
C GLY A 263 -9.87 -18.94 -7.94
N GLY A 264 -8.91 -18.54 -8.77
CA GLY A 264 -8.94 -17.29 -9.54
C GLY A 264 -8.41 -16.09 -8.74
N VAL A 265 -8.82 -14.87 -9.12
CA VAL A 265 -8.35 -13.63 -8.49
C VAL A 265 -8.73 -13.62 -7.00
N CYS A 266 -7.73 -13.40 -6.14
CA CYS A 266 -7.87 -13.49 -4.68
C CYS A 266 -8.59 -14.77 -4.21
N GLY A 267 -8.45 -15.88 -4.93
CA GLY A 267 -8.96 -17.19 -4.51
C GLY A 267 -10.47 -17.42 -4.69
N ASN A 268 -11.24 -16.40 -5.12
CA ASN A 268 -12.70 -16.44 -5.00
C ASN A 268 -13.43 -15.86 -6.21
N THR A 269 -12.97 -16.14 -7.43
CA THR A 269 -13.68 -15.75 -8.67
C THR A 269 -14.17 -16.93 -9.51
N LYS A 270 -13.82 -18.16 -9.14
CA LYS A 270 -14.39 -19.38 -9.72
C LYS A 270 -15.55 -19.86 -8.85
N ALA A 271 -16.67 -20.20 -9.48
CA ALA A 271 -17.85 -20.67 -8.78
C ALA A 271 -17.65 -22.08 -8.18
N PRO A 272 -18.33 -22.43 -7.07
CA PRO A 272 -19.17 -21.53 -6.27
C PRO A 272 -18.33 -20.48 -5.53
N ILE A 273 -18.79 -19.23 -5.54
CA ILE A 273 -18.09 -18.13 -4.88
C ILE A 273 -18.43 -18.17 -3.39
N MET A 274 -17.42 -18.18 -2.53
CA MET A 274 -17.60 -18.21 -1.08
C MET A 274 -17.99 -16.84 -0.53
N PRO A 275 -18.86 -16.75 0.49
CA PRO A 275 -19.20 -15.47 1.13
C PRO A 275 -17.99 -14.89 1.87
N THR A 276 -17.99 -13.57 2.06
CA THR A 276 -16.95 -12.86 2.83
C THR A 276 -17.61 -11.81 3.73
N PRO A 277 -18.43 -12.24 4.70
CA PRO A 277 -19.22 -11.34 5.50
C PRO A 277 -18.36 -10.53 6.47
N LEU A 278 -18.79 -9.29 6.68
CA LEU A 278 -18.34 -8.44 7.78
C LEU A 278 -19.23 -8.70 8.99
N MET A 279 -18.60 -9.04 10.09
CA MET A 279 -19.21 -9.41 11.35
C MET A 279 -19.04 -8.28 12.37
N LEU A 280 -19.96 -8.20 13.32
CA LEU A 280 -19.92 -7.31 14.48
C LEU A 280 -20.01 -8.16 15.75
N GLN A 281 -18.95 -8.17 16.54
CA GLN A 281 -18.88 -8.85 17.83
C GLN A 281 -18.95 -7.82 18.95
N LYS A 282 -19.95 -7.94 19.84
CA LYS A 282 -20.00 -7.15 21.06
C LYS A 282 -18.95 -7.66 22.05
N MET A 283 -18.28 -6.74 22.73
CA MET A 283 -17.19 -7.02 23.67
C MET A 283 -17.56 -6.57 25.09
N ALA A 284 -16.97 -7.22 26.08
CA ALA A 284 -16.92 -6.72 27.44
C ALA A 284 -16.03 -5.46 27.52
N THR A 285 -16.06 -4.78 28.66
CA THR A 285 -15.30 -3.53 28.87
C THR A 285 -13.79 -3.73 28.90
N ASP A 286 -13.32 -4.97 29.07
CA ASP A 286 -11.90 -5.35 29.03
C ASP A 286 -11.31 -5.36 27.60
N GLY A 287 -12.14 -5.16 26.57
CA GLY A 287 -11.75 -5.14 25.16
C GLY A 287 -11.24 -6.47 24.61
N VAL A 288 -11.33 -7.57 25.36
CA VAL A 288 -10.75 -8.87 24.94
C VAL A 288 -11.70 -10.04 25.14
N THR A 289 -12.75 -9.87 25.94
CA THR A 289 -13.77 -10.88 26.15
C THR A 289 -14.98 -10.62 25.24
N ALA A 290 -15.26 -11.56 24.34
CA ALA A 290 -16.48 -11.53 23.52
C ALA A 290 -17.73 -11.74 24.38
N THR A 291 -18.79 -10.99 24.08
CA THR A 291 -20.10 -11.10 24.73
C THR A 291 -21.20 -11.36 23.71
N GLY A 292 -21.96 -12.45 23.89
CA GLY A 292 -22.95 -12.89 22.91
C GLY A 292 -22.33 -13.37 21.58
N ALA A 293 -23.20 -13.78 20.65
CA ALA A 293 -22.78 -14.22 19.32
C ALA A 293 -22.48 -13.03 18.39
N PRO A 294 -21.52 -13.14 17.46
CA PRO A 294 -21.30 -12.14 16.44
C PRO A 294 -22.48 -12.10 15.46
N ILE A 295 -22.81 -10.91 14.96
CA ILE A 295 -23.84 -10.73 13.94
C ILE A 295 -23.23 -10.32 12.60
N GLN A 296 -23.77 -10.83 11.49
CA GLN A 296 -23.39 -10.38 10.15
C GLN A 296 -24.06 -9.02 9.86
N ILE A 297 -23.27 -8.03 9.45
CA ILE A 297 -23.77 -6.68 9.16
C ILE A 297 -23.68 -6.29 7.68
N LEU A 298 -22.82 -6.95 6.91
CA LEU A 298 -22.69 -6.78 5.46
C LEU A 298 -22.04 -8.02 4.85
N ASP A 299 -22.38 -8.40 3.62
CA ASP A 299 -21.63 -9.39 2.83
C ASP A 299 -21.41 -8.85 1.41
N ARG A 300 -20.44 -9.41 0.69
CA ARG A 300 -20.16 -9.08 -0.70
C ARG A 300 -21.40 -9.31 -1.56
N ILE A 301 -21.54 -8.50 -2.59
CA ILE A 301 -22.47 -8.73 -3.71
C ILE A 301 -21.68 -8.99 -4.98
N LYS A 302 -22.34 -9.43 -6.06
CA LYS A 302 -21.68 -9.72 -7.36
C LYS A 302 -20.77 -8.57 -7.85
N GLY A 303 -21.20 -7.32 -7.64
CA GLY A 303 -20.45 -6.12 -8.04
C GLY A 303 -19.20 -5.81 -7.21
N ASP A 304 -18.96 -6.51 -6.11
CA ASP A 304 -17.73 -6.38 -5.31
C ASP A 304 -16.58 -7.24 -5.86
N GLY A 305 -16.87 -8.15 -6.80
CA GLY A 305 -15.89 -9.12 -7.28
C GLY A 305 -15.64 -10.23 -6.27
N PRO A 306 -14.38 -10.63 -6.01
CA PRO A 306 -14.09 -11.82 -5.21
C PRO A 306 -14.44 -11.69 -3.73
N LEU A 307 -14.40 -10.49 -3.15
CA LEU A 307 -14.55 -10.30 -1.71
C LEU A 307 -14.89 -8.85 -1.34
N ILE A 308 -15.35 -8.68 -0.10
CA ILE A 308 -15.22 -7.46 0.68
C ILE A 308 -14.37 -7.73 1.92
N GLU A 309 -13.61 -6.73 2.39
CA GLU A 309 -12.68 -6.87 3.52
C GLU A 309 -12.33 -5.52 4.19
N ALA A 310 -11.44 -5.55 5.18
CA ALA A 310 -10.98 -4.38 5.92
C ALA A 310 -12.11 -3.44 6.39
N PRO A 311 -13.02 -3.91 7.27
CA PRO A 311 -14.06 -3.05 7.83
C PRO A 311 -13.43 -1.91 8.63
N ALA A 312 -14.02 -0.72 8.57
CA ALA A 312 -13.76 0.35 9.53
C ALA A 312 -15.07 1.08 9.83
N LEU A 313 -15.37 1.30 11.10
CA LEU A 313 -16.64 1.88 11.52
C LEU A 313 -16.43 3.24 12.18
N VAL A 314 -17.13 4.25 11.67
CA VAL A 314 -17.14 5.61 12.23
C VAL A 314 -18.59 6.01 12.49
N ARG A 315 -18.83 6.72 13.58
CA ARG A 315 -20.12 7.37 13.83
C ARG A 315 -19.96 8.87 13.63
N SER A 316 -20.69 9.44 12.68
CA SER A 316 -20.67 10.89 12.46
C SER A 316 -21.27 11.66 13.63
N THR A 317 -21.03 12.96 13.68
CA THR A 317 -21.66 13.88 14.66
C THR A 317 -23.19 13.88 14.56
N GLU A 318 -23.74 13.66 13.36
CA GLU A 318 -25.19 13.47 13.11
C GLU A 318 -25.72 12.10 13.60
N GLY A 319 -24.86 11.23 14.10
CA GLY A 319 -25.21 9.92 14.64
C GLY A 319 -25.46 8.83 13.61
N ILE A 320 -24.92 8.99 12.41
CA ILE A 320 -24.97 7.99 11.33
C ILE A 320 -23.71 7.13 11.41
N TYR A 321 -23.88 5.82 11.35
CA TYR A 321 -22.78 4.87 11.27
C TYR A 321 -22.34 4.75 9.80
N PHE A 322 -21.06 4.98 9.55
CA PHE A 322 -20.37 4.79 8.28
C PHE A 322 -19.48 3.56 8.40
N LEU A 323 -19.89 2.47 7.74
CA LEU A 323 -19.08 1.27 7.58
C LEU A 323 -18.30 1.38 6.28
N PHE A 324 -17.02 1.70 6.38
CA PHE A 324 -16.07 1.58 5.29
C PHE A 324 -15.65 0.14 5.12
N PHE A 325 -15.39 -0.25 3.88
CA PHE A 325 -14.86 -1.57 3.54
C PHE A 325 -14.17 -1.50 2.19
N SER A 326 -13.24 -2.40 1.96
CA SER A 326 -12.63 -2.57 0.65
C SER A 326 -13.36 -3.65 -0.15
N SER A 327 -13.40 -3.51 -1.47
CA SER A 327 -13.88 -4.55 -2.37
C SER A 327 -12.89 -4.81 -3.48
N GLY A 328 -12.95 -6.00 -4.10
CA GLY A 328 -12.03 -6.39 -5.17
C GLY A 328 -10.86 -7.21 -4.64
N CYS A 329 -9.67 -7.06 -5.22
CA CYS A 329 -8.50 -7.82 -4.82
C CYS A 329 -7.30 -6.90 -4.66
N THR A 330 -6.70 -6.86 -3.47
CA THR A 330 -5.50 -6.04 -3.17
C THR A 330 -4.35 -6.23 -4.17
N ARG A 331 -4.35 -7.32 -4.95
CA ARG A 331 -3.33 -7.66 -5.96
C ARG A 331 -3.69 -7.21 -7.39
N ALA A 332 -4.83 -6.54 -7.58
CA ALA A 332 -5.37 -6.15 -8.87
C ALA A 332 -5.94 -4.72 -8.85
N PRO A 333 -6.05 -4.04 -10.02
CA PRO A 333 -6.69 -2.72 -10.12
C PRO A 333 -8.14 -2.65 -9.63
N SER A 334 -8.81 -3.79 -9.43
CA SER A 334 -10.19 -3.84 -8.94
C SER A 334 -10.34 -3.45 -7.48
N TYR A 335 -9.26 -3.40 -6.69
CA TYR A 335 -9.35 -3.01 -5.28
C TYR A 335 -9.78 -1.53 -5.16
N ASN A 336 -10.79 -1.28 -4.33
CA ASN A 336 -11.36 0.05 -4.12
C ASN A 336 -11.93 0.17 -2.70
N ILE A 337 -12.08 1.42 -2.24
CA ILE A 337 -12.70 1.79 -0.96
C ILE A 337 -14.17 2.11 -1.21
N LYS A 338 -15.07 1.41 -0.52
CA LYS A 338 -16.51 1.65 -0.49
C LYS A 338 -16.96 1.97 0.92
N TYR A 339 -18.18 2.47 1.03
CA TYR A 339 -18.84 2.64 2.32
C TYR A 339 -20.33 2.35 2.22
N ALA A 340 -20.91 2.04 3.37
CA ALA A 340 -22.34 1.89 3.57
C ALA A 340 -22.75 2.61 4.86
N THR A 341 -24.01 3.03 4.95
CA THR A 341 -24.49 3.80 6.10
C THR A 341 -25.70 3.18 6.79
N SER A 342 -25.82 3.37 8.10
CA SER A 342 -26.97 2.95 8.89
C SER A 342 -27.26 3.95 10.01
N LYS A 343 -28.49 3.96 10.52
CA LYS A 343 -28.85 4.65 11.77
C LYS A 343 -28.68 3.78 13.00
N ASN A 344 -28.48 2.47 12.82
CA ASN A 344 -28.23 1.49 13.88
C ASN A 344 -26.91 0.77 13.62
N ILE A 345 -26.11 0.53 14.66
CA ILE A 345 -24.81 -0.14 14.54
C ILE A 345 -24.92 -1.54 13.91
N SER A 346 -26.01 -2.26 14.18
CA SER A 346 -26.32 -3.60 13.63
C SER A 346 -26.90 -3.58 12.22
N GLY A 347 -27.07 -2.40 11.61
CA GLY A 347 -27.66 -2.24 10.29
C GLY A 347 -29.20 -2.10 10.28
N PRO A 348 -29.85 -2.31 9.12
CA PRO A 348 -29.24 -2.66 7.84
C PRO A 348 -28.37 -1.52 7.28
N TYR A 349 -27.22 -1.88 6.70
CA TYR A 349 -26.32 -0.94 6.04
C TYR A 349 -26.71 -0.72 4.57
N ILE A 350 -26.89 0.54 4.19
CA ILE A 350 -27.21 0.94 2.81
C ILE A 350 -25.94 1.41 2.13
N ARG A 351 -25.51 0.67 1.11
CA ARG A 351 -24.29 0.96 0.32
C ARG A 351 -24.42 2.29 -0.41
N ALA A 352 -23.32 3.04 -0.45
CA ALA A 352 -23.20 4.19 -1.34
C ALA A 352 -23.25 3.73 -2.81
N ALA A 353 -23.76 4.59 -3.69
CA ALA A 353 -23.88 4.28 -5.12
C ALA A 353 -22.53 4.12 -5.82
N HIS A 354 -21.50 4.82 -5.34
CA HIS A 354 -20.16 4.82 -5.91
C HIS A 354 -19.10 4.55 -4.84
N PRO A 355 -17.95 3.95 -5.20
CA PRO A 355 -16.78 3.90 -4.34
C PRO A 355 -16.36 5.29 -3.87
N LEU A 356 -15.76 5.38 -2.68
CA LEU A 356 -15.11 6.59 -2.22
C LEU A 356 -13.81 6.84 -2.98
N LEU A 357 -13.02 5.77 -3.21
CA LEU A 357 -11.78 5.80 -3.97
C LEU A 357 -11.60 4.51 -4.75
N GLN A 358 -11.14 4.61 -5.99
CA GLN A 358 -10.84 3.48 -6.86
C GLN A 358 -9.57 3.74 -7.68
N THR A 359 -9.07 2.71 -8.38
CA THR A 359 -7.96 2.88 -9.31
C THR A 359 -8.26 3.96 -10.35
N GLY A 360 -7.30 4.85 -10.57
CA GLY A 360 -7.41 6.00 -11.48
C GLY A 360 -7.68 7.32 -10.74
N ASP A 361 -8.38 7.28 -9.61
CA ASP A 361 -8.64 8.48 -8.81
C ASP A 361 -7.32 9.02 -8.25
N TYR A 362 -7.01 10.29 -8.51
CA TYR A 362 -5.79 10.96 -8.04
C TYR A 362 -4.49 10.20 -8.36
N GLY A 363 -4.49 9.39 -9.43
CA GLY A 363 -3.33 8.55 -9.81
C GLY A 363 -3.13 7.31 -8.94
N LEU A 364 -4.10 6.94 -8.10
CA LEU A 364 -4.03 5.78 -7.24
C LEU A 364 -4.19 4.47 -8.03
N LEU A 365 -3.54 3.42 -7.54
CA LEU A 365 -3.73 2.06 -8.01
C LEU A 365 -4.13 1.17 -6.83
N ALA A 366 -5.26 0.49 -6.95
CA ALA A 366 -5.77 -0.44 -5.95
C ALA A 366 -5.80 0.16 -4.52
N PRO A 367 -6.43 1.34 -4.30
CA PRO A 367 -6.56 1.91 -2.97
C PRO A 367 -7.50 1.08 -2.10
N GLY A 368 -7.18 0.92 -0.82
CA GLY A 368 -8.02 0.19 0.13
C GLY A 368 -7.41 0.06 1.51
N SER A 369 -8.10 -0.72 2.35
CA SER A 369 -7.91 -0.87 3.79
C SER A 369 -7.73 0.47 4.50
N VAL A 370 -8.85 1.04 4.96
CA VAL A 370 -8.84 2.35 5.61
C VAL A 370 -8.85 2.22 7.11
N SER A 371 -8.22 3.18 7.78
CA SER A 371 -8.48 3.49 9.18
C SER A 371 -8.83 4.97 9.27
N VAL A 372 -9.85 5.28 10.05
CA VAL A 372 -10.39 6.63 10.21
C VAL A 372 -10.43 6.95 11.70
N HIS A 373 -9.79 8.04 12.09
CA HIS A 373 -9.72 8.48 13.47
C HIS A 373 -10.08 9.96 13.56
N GLU A 374 -10.94 10.30 14.52
CA GLU A 374 -11.22 11.68 14.87
C GLU A 374 -10.14 12.20 15.82
N ASP A 375 -9.52 13.34 15.51
CA ASP A 375 -8.44 13.91 16.34
C ASP A 375 -8.91 14.65 17.61
N GLY A 376 -10.20 14.52 17.95
CA GLY A 376 -10.85 15.22 19.06
C GLY A 376 -11.17 16.69 18.79
N LYS A 377 -10.90 17.20 17.58
CA LYS A 377 -11.23 18.57 17.14
C LYS A 377 -12.30 18.59 16.05
N GLY A 378 -13.03 17.50 15.87
CA GLY A 378 -14.04 17.35 14.80
C GLY A 378 -13.46 17.12 13.41
N VAL A 379 -12.15 16.83 13.30
CA VAL A 379 -11.50 16.49 12.03
C VAL A 379 -11.29 14.98 11.96
N TYR A 380 -11.81 14.36 10.90
CA TYR A 380 -11.63 12.94 10.65
C TYR A 380 -10.45 12.73 9.72
N ASN A 381 -9.38 12.19 10.28
CA ASN A 381 -8.18 11.81 9.56
C ASN A 381 -8.35 10.39 9.03
N MET A 382 -8.03 10.16 7.76
CA MET A 382 -8.06 8.84 7.14
C MET A 382 -6.67 8.45 6.65
N ALA A 383 -6.24 7.24 7.00
CA ALA A 383 -5.10 6.55 6.43
C ALA A 383 -5.59 5.36 5.61
N PHE A 384 -4.91 5.07 4.50
CA PHE A 384 -5.19 3.91 3.65
C PHE A 384 -3.95 3.52 2.87
N HIS A 385 -3.93 2.33 2.29
CA HIS A 385 -2.83 1.95 1.42
C HIS A 385 -3.23 2.03 -0.06
N ALA A 386 -2.25 2.25 -0.94
CA ALA A 386 -2.40 2.03 -2.38
C ALA A 386 -1.10 1.46 -2.97
N ARG A 387 -1.19 0.86 -4.15
CA ARG A 387 -0.03 0.25 -4.80
C ARG A 387 0.84 1.29 -5.48
N VAL A 388 2.14 1.18 -5.22
CA VAL A 388 3.18 1.97 -5.91
C VAL A 388 4.28 1.03 -6.42
N ILE A 389 5.04 1.52 -7.40
CA ILE A 389 6.24 0.85 -7.87
C ILE A 389 7.41 1.40 -7.04
N ALA A 390 8.08 0.52 -6.30
CA ALA A 390 9.25 0.85 -5.50
C ALA A 390 10.42 -0.08 -5.87
N PRO A 391 11.67 0.23 -5.46
CA PRO A 391 12.82 -0.63 -5.73
C PRO A 391 12.64 -2.09 -5.29
N GLN A 392 11.84 -2.32 -4.26
CA GLN A 392 11.62 -3.65 -3.70
C GLN A 392 10.48 -4.43 -4.40
N GLY A 393 9.82 -3.81 -5.37
CA GLY A 393 8.72 -4.37 -6.14
C GLY A 393 7.48 -3.47 -6.10
N ARG A 394 6.33 -4.06 -6.41
CA ARG A 394 5.03 -3.38 -6.26
C ARG A 394 4.53 -3.58 -4.84
N ILE A 395 4.74 -2.56 -4.02
CA ILE A 395 4.39 -2.51 -2.60
C ILE A 395 2.99 -1.91 -2.41
N ARG A 396 2.55 -1.81 -1.15
CA ARG A 396 1.40 -1.03 -0.69
C ARG A 396 1.93 0.09 0.20
N ALA A 397 1.93 1.32 -0.30
CA ALA A 397 2.42 2.52 0.40
C ALA A 397 1.31 3.19 1.20
N LEU A 398 1.67 3.97 2.22
CA LEU A 398 0.73 4.71 3.07
C LEU A 398 0.32 6.03 2.39
N PHE A 399 -0.99 6.27 2.36
CA PHE A 399 -1.58 7.53 1.94
C PHE A 399 -2.47 8.09 3.05
N THR A 400 -2.53 9.42 3.16
CA THR A 400 -3.40 10.09 4.12
C THR A 400 -4.26 11.15 3.48
N THR A 401 -5.43 11.38 4.06
CA THR A 401 -6.37 12.43 3.68
C THR A 401 -7.26 12.78 4.88
N GLN A 402 -8.15 13.73 4.70
CA GLN A 402 -9.16 14.10 5.69
C GLN A 402 -10.56 13.91 5.09
N LEU A 403 -11.50 13.55 5.96
CA LEU A 403 -12.88 13.28 5.59
C LEU A 403 -13.82 14.32 6.20
N ALA A 404 -14.86 14.65 5.45
CA ALA A 404 -16.02 15.37 5.94
C ALA A 404 -17.27 14.51 5.75
N PHE A 405 -18.13 14.50 6.77
CA PHE A 405 -19.40 13.78 6.75
C PHE A 405 -20.57 14.78 6.68
N LYS A 406 -21.55 14.50 5.83
CA LYS A 406 -22.78 15.28 5.74
C LYS A 406 -23.94 14.35 5.39
N GLY A 407 -24.90 14.22 6.30
CA GLY A 407 -25.95 13.22 6.17
C GLY A 407 -25.36 11.82 5.97
N ARG A 408 -25.73 11.15 4.88
CA ARG A 408 -25.25 9.80 4.52
C ARG A 408 -24.08 9.81 3.54
N SER A 409 -23.48 10.96 3.30
CA SER A 409 -22.37 11.12 2.35
C SER A 409 -21.08 11.44 3.09
N VAL A 410 -19.97 10.93 2.54
CA VAL A 410 -18.60 11.26 2.94
C VAL A 410 -17.84 11.80 1.74
N SER A 411 -17.01 12.81 1.96
CA SER A 411 -16.17 13.44 0.94
C SER A 411 -14.76 13.68 1.48
N LEU A 412 -13.78 13.69 0.57
CA LEU A 412 -12.41 14.09 0.89
C LEU A 412 -12.34 15.61 1.07
N VAL A 413 -11.58 16.08 2.06
CA VAL A 413 -11.32 17.50 2.28
C VAL A 413 -10.12 17.93 1.44
N SER A 414 -10.33 18.80 0.46
CA SER A 414 -9.24 19.49 -0.24
C SER A 414 -8.63 20.55 0.68
N GLY A 415 -7.30 20.62 0.78
CA GLY A 415 -6.65 21.64 1.59
C GLY A 415 -7.05 23.05 1.16
N GLU A 416 -7.49 23.88 2.09
CA GLU A 416 -7.74 25.30 1.82
C GLU A 416 -6.42 25.98 1.41
N GLU A 417 -6.42 26.71 0.30
CA GLU A 417 -5.47 27.81 0.12
C GLU A 417 -5.67 28.75 1.30
N LYS A 418 -4.68 28.84 2.20
CA LYS A 418 -4.59 30.02 3.07
C LYS A 418 -4.50 31.23 2.13
N LYS A 419 -5.61 31.95 1.93
CA LYS A 419 -5.53 33.33 1.45
C LYS A 419 -4.64 34.05 2.45
N ALA A 420 -3.45 34.45 2.00
CA ALA A 420 -2.62 35.38 2.73
C ALA A 420 -3.47 36.65 2.94
N SER A 421 -3.85 36.88 4.19
CA SER A 421 -4.44 38.13 4.66
C SER A 421 -3.36 39.18 4.88
#